data_AF-A0A8J2NU06-F1
#
_entry.id   AF-A0A8J2NU06-F1
#
_cell.length_a   1.000
_cell.length_b   1.000
_cell.length_c   1.000
_cell.angle_alpha   90.00
_cell.angle_beta   90.00
_cell.angle_gamma   90.00
#
_symmetry.space_group_name_H-M   'P 1'
#
loop_
_entity.id
_entity.type
_entity.pdbx_description
1 polymer ?
#
loop_
_entity_poly.entity_id
_entity_poly.type
_entity_poly.pdbx_seq_one_letter_code
_entity_poly.pdbx_strand_id
1 'polypeptide(L)' 'IANVRIELQDANDNTPVFSKQEYRGRVLENSEYPTPILTVEATDRDDPDNYGAVRYSLVGPTSDLFQIDELAGV' A
#
# COMPACT_ATOMS: atom_id res chain seq x y z
N ILE A 1 -7.06 -10.87 -47.32
CA ILE A 1 -7.76 -10.40 -46.10
C ILE A 1 -6.67 -9.98 -45.14
N ALA A 2 -6.71 -8.75 -44.62
CA ALA A 2 -5.74 -8.25 -43.65
C ALA A 2 -6.44 -8.06 -42.30
N ASN A 3 -5.79 -8.49 -41.23
CA ASN A 3 -6.30 -8.36 -39.87
C ASN A 3 -5.54 -7.23 -39.16
N VAL A 4 -6.27 -6.41 -38.41
CA VAL A 4 -5.71 -5.37 -37.54
C VAL A 4 -6.00 -5.79 -36.10
N ARG A 5 -4.94 -5.85 -35.26
CA ARG A 5 -5.07 -6.05 -33.82
C ARG A 5 -5.04 -4.70 -33.13
N ILE A 6 -6.02 -4.45 -32.28
CA ILE A 6 -6.05 -3.29 -31.38
C ILE A 6 -5.85 -3.83 -29.98
N GLU A 7 -4.88 -3.25 -29.26
CA GLU A 7 -4.60 -3.54 -27.85
C GLU A 7 -4.84 -2.26 -27.05
N LEU A 8 -5.60 -2.39 -25.96
CA LEU A 8 -5.76 -1.30 -25.01
C LEU A 8 -4.63 -1.41 -23.98
N GLN A 9 -3.90 -0.32 -23.80
CA GLN A 9 -2.92 -0.21 -22.72
C GLN A 9 -3.59 0.40 -21.51
N ASP A 10 -3.26 -0.15 -20.34
CA ASP A 10 -3.67 0.42 -19.07
C ASP A 10 -3.05 1.81 -18.86
N ALA A 11 -3.67 2.63 -18.02
CA ALA A 11 -3.17 3.94 -17.63
C ALA A 11 -3.37 4.12 -16.13
N ASN A 12 -2.49 4.90 -15.49
CA ASN A 12 -2.63 5.24 -14.08
C ASN A 12 -3.79 6.23 -13.89
N ASP A 13 -5.01 5.71 -13.78
CA ASP A 13 -6.24 6.51 -13.65
C ASP A 13 -7.05 6.19 -12.38
N ASN A 14 -6.63 5.18 -11.62
CA ASN A 14 -7.11 4.92 -10.28
C ASN A 14 -6.07 5.37 -9.24
N THR A 15 -6.53 5.57 -8.00
CA THR A 15 -5.64 5.89 -6.88
C THR A 15 -5.79 4.83 -5.80
N PRO A 16 -4.73 4.51 -5.04
CA PRO A 16 -4.81 3.49 -4.01
C PRO A 16 -5.85 3.84 -2.94
N VAL A 17 -6.65 2.86 -2.54
CA VAL A 17 -7.70 3.02 -1.51
C VAL A 17 -7.41 2.08 -0.35
N PHE A 18 -7.23 2.63 0.85
CA PHE A 18 -7.09 1.82 2.06
C PHE A 18 -8.35 1.00 2.34
N SER A 19 -8.17 -0.23 2.83
CA SER A 19 -9.27 -1.14 3.17
C SER A 19 -10.08 -0.68 4.38
N LYS A 20 -9.52 0.21 5.21
CA LYS A 20 -10.19 0.86 6.34
C LYS A 20 -9.91 2.37 6.35
N GLN A 21 -10.88 3.15 6.83
CA GLN A 21 -10.69 4.58 7.05
C GLN A 21 -9.76 4.88 8.24
N GLU A 22 -9.66 3.96 9.19
CA GLU A 22 -8.83 4.11 10.38
C GLU A 22 -8.27 2.74 10.81
N TYR A 23 -6.97 2.71 11.15
CA TYR A 23 -6.30 1.55 11.72
C TYR A 23 -5.89 1.90 13.17
N ARG A 24 -6.19 1.01 14.11
CA ARG A 24 -5.83 1.17 15.53
C ARG A 24 -4.94 0.01 15.95
N GLY A 25 -3.68 0.32 16.26
CA GLY A 25 -2.72 -0.62 16.83
C GLY A 25 -2.56 -0.44 18.34
N ARG A 26 -1.99 -1.45 18.99
CA ARG A 26 -1.54 -1.38 20.39
C ARG A 26 -0.23 -2.14 20.51
N VAL A 27 0.68 -1.62 21.31
CA VAL A 27 1.96 -2.25 21.64
C VAL A 27 2.18 -2.13 23.15
N LEU A 28 2.83 -3.12 23.76
CA LEU A 28 3.16 -3.07 25.18
C LEU A 28 4.43 -2.23 25.38
N GLU A 29 4.51 -1.52 26.49
CA GLU A 29 5.68 -0.69 26.82
C GLU A 29 6.99 -1.48 26.89
N ASN A 30 6.91 -2.79 27.20
CA ASN A 30 8.04 -3.69 27.35
C ASN A 30 8.26 -4.59 26.12
N SER A 31 7.67 -4.25 24.97
CA SER A 31 7.86 -4.99 23.72
C SER A 31 9.28 -4.81 23.17
N GLU A 32 9.91 -5.90 22.72
CA GLU A 32 11.24 -5.85 22.11
C GLU A 32 11.17 -5.38 20.66
N TYR A 33 12.16 -4.58 20.24
CA TYR A 33 12.26 -4.17 18.84
C TYR A 33 12.92 -5.27 17.99
N PRO A 34 12.39 -5.62 16.80
CA PRO A 34 11.14 -5.14 16.20
C PRO A 34 9.90 -5.91 16.70
N THR A 35 8.81 -5.20 16.99
CA THR A 35 7.50 -5.80 17.31
C THR A 35 6.48 -5.34 16.25
N PRO A 36 5.86 -6.27 15.49
CA PRO A 36 4.75 -5.92 14.60
C PRO A 36 3.56 -5.38 15.38
N ILE A 37 3.02 -4.24 14.96
CA ILE A 37 1.89 -3.57 15.65
C ILE A 37 0.58 -3.80 14.91
N LEU A 38 0.57 -3.55 13.60
CA LEU A 38 -0.57 -3.73 12.72
C LEU A 38 -0.08 -3.88 11.28
N THR A 39 -0.96 -4.32 10.40
CA THR A 39 -0.73 -4.29 8.96
C THR A 39 -1.82 -3.45 8.31
N VAL A 40 -1.43 -2.48 7.48
CA VAL A 40 -2.34 -1.72 6.62
C VAL A 40 -2.39 -2.34 5.23
N GLU A 41 -3.49 -2.10 4.53
CA GLU A 41 -3.69 -2.61 3.18
C GLU A 41 -4.43 -1.56 2.38
N ALA A 42 -3.91 -1.23 1.20
CA ALA A 42 -4.57 -0.42 0.20
C ALA A 42 -4.52 -1.15 -1.15
N THR A 43 -5.56 -0.95 -1.95
CA THR A 43 -5.65 -1.52 -3.30
C THR A 43 -5.87 -0.42 -4.32
N ASP A 44 -5.16 -0.53 -5.42
CA ASP A 44 -5.40 0.24 -6.63
C ASP A 44 -6.07 -0.69 -7.66
N ARG A 45 -6.95 -0.15 -8.50
CA ARG A 45 -7.72 -0.93 -9.48
C ARG A 45 -7.05 -1.02 -10.84
N ASP A 46 -5.94 -0.32 -11.03
CA ASP A 46 -5.13 -0.43 -12.24
C ASP A 46 -4.42 -1.79 -12.34
N ASP A 47 -3.83 -2.08 -13.49
CA ASP A 47 -3.10 -3.33 -13.72
C ASP A 47 -1.95 -3.47 -12.70
N PRO A 48 -1.91 -4.57 -11.92
CA PRO A 48 -0.99 -4.70 -10.79
C PRO A 48 0.49 -4.72 -11.19
N ASP A 49 0.80 -5.08 -12.45
CA ASP A 49 2.16 -5.12 -12.95
C ASP A 49 2.62 -3.74 -13.49
N ASN A 50 1.69 -2.83 -13.80
CA ASN A 50 1.99 -1.53 -14.40
C ASN A 50 1.74 -0.35 -13.46
N TYR A 51 0.52 -0.20 -12.94
CA TYR A 51 0.11 0.98 -12.16
C TYR A 51 -0.60 0.64 -10.84
N GLY A 52 -1.05 -0.60 -10.66
CA GLY A 52 -1.77 -1.05 -9.47
C GLY A 52 -0.88 -1.36 -8.25
N ALA A 53 0.45 -1.24 -8.38
CA ALA A 53 1.39 -1.52 -7.29
C ALA A 53 1.42 -0.40 -6.25
N VAL A 54 1.19 -0.76 -4.98
CA VAL A 54 1.12 0.19 -3.86
C VAL A 54 2.41 0.21 -3.04
N ARG A 55 2.83 1.41 -2.61
CA ARG A 55 3.91 1.60 -1.63
C ARG A 55 3.45 2.39 -0.41
N TYR A 56 3.89 1.98 0.77
CA TYR A 56 3.51 2.61 2.04
C TYR A 56 4.63 3.49 2.60
N SER A 57 4.23 4.58 3.25
CA SER A 57 5.12 5.42 4.05
C SER A 57 4.34 6.06 5.20
N LEU A 58 5.03 6.37 6.30
CA LEU A 58 4.44 7.06 7.44
C LEU A 58 4.63 8.58 7.29
N VAL A 59 3.56 9.33 7.51
CA VAL A 59 3.57 10.80 7.46
C VAL A 59 2.95 11.39 8.72
N GLY A 60 3.48 12.52 9.16
CA GLY A 60 2.96 13.26 10.31
C GLY A 60 3.97 13.38 11.45
N PRO A 61 3.57 14.04 12.55
CA PRO A 61 4.40 14.11 13.74
C PRO A 61 4.65 12.71 14.29
N THR A 62 5.86 12.45 14.79
CA THR A 62 6.28 11.16 15.39
C THR A 62 6.39 9.96 14.44
N SER A 63 6.35 10.17 13.12
CA SER A 63 6.52 9.09 12.13
C SER A 63 7.89 8.41 12.21
N ASP A 64 8.88 9.07 12.81
CA ASP A 64 10.23 8.59 13.08
C ASP A 64 10.30 7.55 14.20
N LEU A 65 9.27 7.44 15.04
CA LEU A 65 9.19 6.45 16.13
C LEU A 65 8.74 5.06 15.67
N PHE A 66 8.17 4.97 14.47
CA PHE A 66 7.63 3.73 13.90
C PHE A 66 8.23 3.48 12.53
N GLN A 67 8.16 2.23 12.08
CA GLN A 67 8.55 1.84 10.74
C GLN A 67 7.38 1.14 10.07
N ILE A 68 7.34 1.25 8.74
CA ILE A 68 6.42 0.50 7.90
C ILE A 68 7.21 -0.11 6.76
N ASP A 69 7.01 -1.39 6.50
CA ASP A 69 7.50 -2.02 5.29
C ASP A 69 6.78 -1.43 4.07
N GLU A 70 7.55 -0.89 3.13
CA GLU A 70 6.99 -0.18 1.97
C GLU A 70 6.11 -1.06 1.08
N LEU A 71 6.26 -2.38 1.11
CA LEU A 71 5.52 -3.31 0.26
C LEU A 71 4.47 -4.11 1.03
N ALA A 72 4.81 -4.53 2.25
CA ALA A 72 3.95 -5.37 3.09
C ALA A 72 2.99 -4.57 3.99
N GLY A 73 3.26 -3.28 4.22
CA GLY A 73 2.42 -2.43 5.04
C GLY A 73 2.40 -2.78 6.54
N VAL A 74 3.45 -3.46 7.04
CA VAL A 74 3.62 -3.89 8.44
C VAL A 74 4.67 -3.08 9.18
#